data_AF-V4J6A1-F1
#
_entry.id   AF-V4J6A1-F1
#
_cell.length_a   1.000
_cell.length_b   1.000
_cell.length_c   1.000
_cell.angle_alpha   90.00
_cell.angle_beta   90.00
_cell.angle_gamma   90.00
#
_symmetry.space_group_name_H-M   'P 1'
#
loop_
_entity.id
_entity.type
_entity.pdbx_description
1 polymer ?
#
loop_
_entity_poly.entity_id
_entity_poly.type
_entity_poly.pdbx_seq_one_letter_code
_entity_poly.pdbx_strand_id
1 'polypeptide(L)'
;MTPSYSLSPPAVSSYTTTAGTPISITLTTFTPSPGSYVLVYAGNGSIINTTANYANLLYRYPGHYLVYYQVYKNGQLSGSSQGNLIEVLVAPPAFNESYAQLITVPVITLVNLTEPIVSVGQTVHLMAGFLQPPTGTNMTIKEYIWDLGNGTTLTIPSRNGTGYAVEVWLTGSGNVTYLEPTKNPINVTYSSPGLYAVSLTVVTENITTKATYSYTTYYTIAVSSPTMPFFLFQSLISVPNPGTIVVSENVPGGPFSFDPDIDYESVGFEVISNIYGTLIQYYGANTTKFIPELAEYVPTVGNGINSNYTEYTFVLRPGLRASNGDPITAYDVWYSVIRDMLCAGGTPGTPGWILTQYLIPNYTPFTFVVTAPNDS
;
A
#
# COMPACT_ATOMS: atom_id res chain seq x y z
N MET A 1 37.64 24.36 5.30
CA MET A 1 36.38 24.44 6.06
C MET A 1 35.57 23.23 5.68
N THR A 2 35.25 22.36 6.63
CA THR A 2 34.25 21.29 6.45
C THR A 2 32.90 21.95 6.17
N PRO A 3 32.11 21.50 5.18
CA PRO A 3 30.81 22.10 4.90
C PRO A 3 29.91 22.00 6.15
N SER A 4 29.20 23.06 6.48
CA SER A 4 28.16 23.00 7.51
C SER A 4 26.95 22.22 6.97
N TYR A 5 26.79 20.98 7.41
CA TYR A 5 25.64 20.10 7.12
C TYR A 5 24.39 20.51 7.92
N SER A 6 24.02 21.79 7.89
CA SER A 6 22.95 22.30 8.77
C SER A 6 22.01 23.27 8.07
N LEU A 7 21.75 23.09 6.77
CA LEU A 7 20.57 23.75 6.18
C LEU A 7 19.32 23.04 6.71
N SER A 8 18.36 23.85 7.15
CA SER A 8 17.03 23.37 7.51
C SER A 8 16.39 22.68 6.31
N PRO A 9 15.54 21.67 6.53
CA PRO A 9 14.83 21.06 5.41
C PRO A 9 13.93 22.11 4.73
N PRO A 10 13.63 21.92 3.43
CA PRO A 10 12.65 22.74 2.72
C PRO A 10 11.25 22.67 3.33
N ALA A 11 10.91 21.56 4.00
CA ALA A 11 9.63 21.33 4.67
C ALA A 11 9.80 20.50 5.96
N VAL A 12 8.89 20.69 6.91
CA VAL A 12 8.85 19.97 8.21
C VAL A 12 8.03 18.67 8.15
N SER A 13 7.51 18.32 6.98
CA SER A 13 6.66 17.15 6.75
C SER A 13 7.01 16.47 5.43
N SER A 14 6.56 15.24 5.25
CA SER A 14 6.56 14.57 3.95
C SER A 14 5.61 15.27 2.96
N TYR A 15 5.91 15.14 1.67
CA TYR A 15 4.98 15.53 0.59
C TYR A 15 4.27 14.27 0.08
N THR A 16 2.99 14.40 -0.22
CA THR A 16 2.23 13.36 -0.93
C THR A 16 1.70 13.90 -2.25
N THR A 17 1.75 13.08 -3.30
CA THR A 17 1.19 13.41 -4.62
C THR A 17 0.81 12.14 -5.38
N THR A 18 0.22 12.29 -6.55
CA THR A 18 -0.02 11.20 -7.50
C THR A 18 1.00 11.25 -8.64
N ALA A 19 1.37 10.09 -9.17
CA ALA A 19 2.30 10.02 -10.29
C ALA A 19 1.78 10.82 -11.49
N GLY A 20 2.65 11.62 -12.11
CA GLY A 20 2.31 12.53 -13.20
C GLY A 20 1.87 13.93 -12.75
N THR A 21 1.62 14.14 -11.45
CA THR A 21 1.27 15.46 -10.90
C THR A 21 2.52 16.17 -10.39
N PRO A 22 2.86 17.38 -10.90
CA PRO A 22 4.03 18.11 -10.42
C PRO A 22 3.83 18.63 -8.99
N ILE A 23 4.90 18.65 -8.21
CA ILE A 23 4.95 19.28 -6.89
C ILE A 23 6.01 20.38 -6.87
N SER A 24 5.78 21.42 -6.06
CA SER A 24 6.77 22.47 -5.83
C SER A 24 7.31 22.38 -4.42
N ILE A 25 8.63 22.23 -4.29
CA ILE A 25 9.33 22.24 -3.01
C ILE A 25 9.93 23.63 -2.80
N THR A 26 9.51 24.29 -1.72
CA THR A 26 10.01 25.63 -1.34
C THR A 26 11.31 25.50 -0.56
N LEU A 27 12.38 26.10 -1.05
CA LEU A 27 13.72 26.08 -0.45
C LEU A 27 13.85 27.21 0.58
N THR A 28 13.24 27.02 1.74
CA THR A 28 13.07 28.05 2.79
C THR A 28 14.37 28.71 3.29
N THR A 29 15.51 28.00 3.23
CA THR A 29 16.81 28.56 3.64
C THR A 29 17.62 29.14 2.48
N PHE A 30 17.07 29.17 1.26
CA PHE A 30 17.75 29.73 0.10
C PHE A 30 17.11 31.06 -0.32
N THR A 31 17.91 32.13 -0.23
CA THR A 31 17.55 33.44 -0.77
C THR A 31 18.30 33.67 -2.08
N PRO A 32 17.61 33.79 -3.22
CA PRO A 32 18.23 34.06 -4.52
C PRO A 32 19.13 35.30 -4.47
N SER A 33 20.35 35.16 -5.00
CA SER A 33 21.32 36.26 -5.10
C SER A 33 22.22 36.06 -6.32
N PRO A 34 22.84 37.13 -6.85
CA PRO A 34 23.73 37.00 -8.00
C PRO A 34 24.84 35.98 -7.75
N GLY A 35 25.02 35.04 -8.68
CA GLY A 35 26.01 33.98 -8.60
C GLY A 35 25.64 32.80 -7.69
N SER A 36 24.42 32.76 -7.13
CA SER A 36 23.93 31.61 -6.36
C SER A 36 22.95 30.74 -7.16
N TYR A 37 23.00 29.43 -6.92
CA TYR A 37 22.10 28.44 -7.50
C TYR A 37 21.96 27.25 -6.56
N VAL A 38 20.94 26.43 -6.79
CA VAL A 38 20.64 25.24 -5.99
C VAL A 38 20.57 24.02 -6.89
N LEU A 39 21.21 22.94 -6.47
CA LEU A 39 21.04 21.61 -7.04
C LEU A 39 20.13 20.79 -6.13
N VAL A 40 18.96 20.40 -6.63
CA VAL A 40 17.99 19.57 -5.92
C VAL A 40 18.08 18.14 -6.46
N TYR A 41 18.47 17.21 -5.59
CA TYR A 41 18.56 15.78 -5.89
C TYR A 41 17.20 15.15 -5.58
N ALA A 42 16.46 14.77 -6.61
CA ALA A 42 15.05 14.41 -6.50
C ALA A 42 14.80 12.94 -6.12
N GLY A 43 15.83 12.15 -5.77
CA GLY A 43 15.66 10.75 -5.36
C GLY A 43 15.30 9.76 -6.47
N ASN A 44 14.81 10.23 -7.62
CA ASN A 44 14.53 9.43 -8.82
C ASN A 44 15.72 9.36 -9.80
N GLY A 45 16.90 9.77 -9.37
CA GLY A 45 18.11 9.88 -10.20
C GLY A 45 18.27 11.22 -10.93
N SER A 46 17.26 12.10 -10.93
CA SER A 46 17.37 13.43 -11.52
C SER A 46 17.92 14.49 -10.55
N ILE A 47 18.61 15.47 -11.12
CA ILE A 47 19.11 16.65 -10.42
C ILE A 47 18.53 17.89 -11.10
N ILE A 48 17.83 18.72 -10.33
CA ILE A 48 17.21 19.95 -10.81
C ILE A 48 18.09 21.12 -10.42
N ASN A 49 18.50 21.93 -11.39
CA ASN A 49 19.21 23.17 -11.15
C ASN A 49 18.21 24.33 -11.16
N THR A 50 18.19 25.14 -10.09
CA THR A 50 17.31 26.30 -9.96
C THR A 50 18.05 27.49 -9.35
N THR A 51 17.68 28.69 -9.79
CA THR A 51 18.10 29.95 -9.17
C THR A 51 16.98 30.57 -8.32
N ALA A 52 15.80 29.94 -8.30
CA ALA A 52 14.67 30.38 -7.49
C ALA A 52 14.71 29.75 -6.09
N ASN A 53 13.92 30.30 -5.17
CA ASN A 53 13.69 29.74 -3.84
C ASN A 53 12.72 28.54 -3.83
N TYR A 54 12.54 27.89 -4.97
CA TYR A 54 11.72 26.69 -5.11
C TYR A 54 12.24 25.82 -6.27
N ALA A 55 11.84 24.54 -6.25
CA ALA A 55 12.06 23.61 -7.35
C ALA A 55 10.78 22.82 -7.64
N ASN A 56 10.46 22.68 -8.92
CA ASN A 56 9.35 21.85 -9.39
C ASN A 56 9.85 20.44 -9.68
N LEU A 57 9.27 19.44 -9.03
CA LEU A 57 9.59 18.03 -9.19
C LEU A 57 8.41 17.33 -9.86
N LEU A 58 8.70 16.38 -10.74
CA LEU A 58 7.71 15.54 -11.40
C LEU A 58 8.14 14.08 -11.32
N TYR A 59 7.31 13.27 -10.67
CA TYR A 59 7.51 11.83 -10.57
C TYR A 59 6.53 11.13 -11.49
N ARG A 60 7.06 10.39 -12.48
CA ARG A 60 6.23 9.66 -13.47
C ARG A 60 5.68 8.34 -12.94
N TYR A 61 6.29 7.82 -11.89
CA TYR A 61 5.96 6.53 -11.30
C TYR A 61 5.64 6.72 -9.81
N PRO A 62 4.80 5.84 -9.23
CA PRO A 62 4.64 5.79 -7.80
C PRO A 62 5.94 5.38 -7.10
N GLY A 63 6.00 5.64 -5.80
CA GLY A 63 7.14 5.24 -5.01
C GLY A 63 7.38 6.08 -3.78
N HIS A 64 8.47 5.75 -3.11
CA HIS A 64 9.01 6.49 -1.98
C HIS A 64 10.32 7.15 -2.41
N TYR A 65 10.35 8.48 -2.41
CA TYR A 65 11.51 9.24 -2.86
C TYR A 65 12.11 10.05 -1.72
N LEU A 66 13.43 10.06 -1.64
CA LEU A 66 14.17 10.91 -0.72
C LEU A 66 14.77 12.09 -1.49
N VAL A 67 14.61 13.29 -0.95
CA VAL A 67 15.05 14.54 -1.60
C VAL A 67 15.96 15.33 -0.68
N TYR A 68 17.03 15.88 -1.25
CA TYR A 68 17.84 16.90 -0.61
C TYR A 68 18.34 17.91 -1.63
N TYR A 69 18.90 19.02 -1.14
CA TYR A 69 19.46 20.05 -2.01
C TYR A 69 20.79 20.57 -1.48
N GLN A 70 21.55 21.15 -2.41
CA GLN A 70 22.83 21.79 -2.16
C GLN A 70 22.80 23.21 -2.72
N VAL A 71 23.19 24.17 -1.90
CA VAL A 71 23.27 25.59 -2.27
C VAL A 71 24.69 25.91 -2.67
N TYR A 72 24.85 26.52 -3.84
CA TYR A 72 26.13 26.99 -4.35
C TYR A 72 26.14 28.51 -4.46
N LYS A 73 27.31 29.10 -4.22
CA LYS A 73 27.57 30.53 -4.42
C LYS A 73 28.92 30.70 -5.10
N ASN A 74 28.95 31.37 -6.25
CA ASN A 74 30.14 31.54 -7.09
C ASN A 74 30.86 30.21 -7.38
N GLY A 75 30.08 29.14 -7.60
CA GLY A 75 30.60 27.79 -7.89
C GLY A 75 31.10 27.00 -6.67
N GLN A 76 31.07 27.56 -5.46
CA GLN A 76 31.45 26.86 -4.24
C GLN A 76 30.21 26.40 -3.46
N LEU A 77 30.28 25.19 -2.88
CA LEU A 77 29.21 24.65 -2.02
C LEU A 77 29.12 25.50 -0.74
N SER A 78 27.98 26.15 -0.55
CA SER A 78 27.68 27.00 0.61
C SER A 78 26.89 26.27 1.69
N GLY A 79 26.19 25.18 1.36
CA GLY A 79 25.41 24.40 2.33
C GLY A 79 24.67 23.23 1.67
N SER A 80 24.25 22.27 2.49
CA SER A 80 23.51 21.06 2.07
C SER A 80 22.43 20.70 3.08
N SER A 81 21.30 20.18 2.59
CA SER A 81 20.21 19.66 3.42
C SER A 81 20.26 18.13 3.58
N GLN A 82 21.33 17.47 3.16
CA GLN A 82 21.43 15.99 3.20
C GLN A 82 21.22 15.38 4.60
N GLY A 83 21.56 16.11 5.67
CA GLY A 83 21.29 15.70 7.05
C GLY A 83 19.83 15.89 7.49
N ASN A 84 18.96 16.32 6.59
CA ASN A 84 17.53 16.52 6.79
C ASN A 84 16.79 16.16 5.49
N LEU A 85 16.83 14.87 5.11
CA LEU A 85 16.14 14.37 3.93
C LEU A 85 14.63 14.61 4.03
N ILE A 86 14.01 14.97 2.90
CA ILE A 86 12.55 15.02 2.75
C ILE A 86 12.07 13.72 2.13
N GLU A 87 10.94 13.23 2.62
CA GLU A 87 10.21 12.14 1.98
C GLU A 87 9.13 12.70 1.03
N VAL A 88 9.10 12.18 -0.19
CA VAL A 88 8.01 12.37 -1.14
C VAL A 88 7.38 11.01 -1.43
N LEU A 89 6.13 10.84 -1.01
CA LEU A 89 5.31 9.66 -1.28
C LEU A 89 4.46 9.92 -2.52
N VAL A 90 4.63 9.08 -3.54
CA VAL A 90 3.91 9.20 -4.81
C VAL A 90 2.98 8.00 -4.95
N ALA A 91 1.68 8.26 -4.91
CA ALA A 91 0.65 7.25 -5.13
C ALA A 91 0.51 6.93 -6.63
N PRO A 92 0.10 5.70 -7.00
CA PRO A 92 -0.25 5.39 -8.39
C PRO A 92 -1.41 6.29 -8.86
N PRO A 93 -1.45 6.65 -10.15
CA PRO A 93 -2.54 7.42 -10.70
C PRO A 93 -3.80 6.54 -10.83
N ALA A 94 -4.94 7.16 -11.06
CA ALA A 94 -6.12 6.43 -11.49
C ALA A 94 -5.86 5.84 -12.90
N PHE A 95 -5.94 4.53 -13.02
CA PHE A 95 -5.84 3.85 -14.31
C PHE A 95 -7.22 3.76 -14.98
N ASN A 96 -7.25 3.80 -16.30
CA ASN A 96 -8.43 3.37 -17.05
C ASN A 96 -8.68 1.87 -16.84
N GLU A 97 -9.95 1.47 -16.78
CA GLU A 97 -10.34 0.10 -16.42
C GLU A 97 -9.73 -0.96 -17.35
N SER A 98 -9.66 -0.68 -18.66
CA SER A 98 -9.08 -1.58 -19.65
C SER A 98 -7.57 -1.82 -19.47
N TYR A 99 -6.83 -0.86 -18.92
CA TYR A 99 -5.40 -1.03 -18.61
C TYR A 99 -5.18 -1.58 -17.20
N ALA A 100 -6.00 -1.15 -16.25
CA ALA A 100 -5.90 -1.53 -14.84
C ALA A 100 -5.95 -3.06 -14.66
N GLN A 101 -6.76 -3.75 -15.47
CA GLN A 101 -6.88 -5.21 -15.45
C GLN A 101 -5.63 -5.94 -15.98
N LEU A 102 -4.81 -5.25 -16.79
CA LEU A 102 -3.67 -5.84 -17.47
C LEU A 102 -2.37 -5.71 -16.67
N ILE A 103 -2.32 -4.82 -15.69
CA ILE A 103 -1.13 -4.56 -14.88
C ILE A 103 -1.37 -4.90 -13.41
N THR A 104 -0.29 -4.89 -12.65
CA THR A 104 -0.32 -4.81 -11.20
C THR A 104 0.57 -3.66 -10.74
N VAL A 105 0.25 -3.05 -9.60
CA VAL A 105 1.07 -1.99 -9.01
C VAL A 105 2.15 -2.63 -8.13
N PRO A 106 3.44 -2.50 -8.46
CA PRO A 106 4.52 -3.05 -7.66
C PRO A 106 4.68 -2.33 -6.33
N VAL A 107 5.21 -3.06 -5.35
CA VAL A 107 5.57 -2.53 -4.03
C VAL A 107 7.01 -2.95 -3.71
N ILE A 108 7.80 -2.02 -3.19
CA ILE A 108 9.14 -2.29 -2.65
C ILE A 108 9.06 -2.09 -1.14
N THR A 109 9.54 -3.07 -0.37
CA THR A 109 9.67 -2.96 1.08
C THR A 109 11.09 -3.34 1.54
N LEU A 110 11.48 -2.82 2.70
CA LEU A 110 12.74 -3.16 3.38
C LEU A 110 12.46 -4.21 4.46
N VAL A 111 13.30 -5.24 4.55
CA VAL A 111 13.04 -6.36 5.49
C VAL A 111 13.43 -6.02 6.92
N ASN A 112 14.62 -5.46 7.10
CA ASN A 112 15.26 -5.30 8.42
C ASN A 112 15.61 -3.84 8.73
N LEU A 113 15.03 -2.90 7.99
CA LEU A 113 15.28 -1.48 8.16
C LEU A 113 13.97 -0.77 8.39
N THR A 114 13.94 0.03 9.45
CA THR A 114 12.82 0.93 9.73
C THR A 114 12.88 2.18 8.85
N GLU A 115 14.04 2.48 8.26
CA GLU A 115 14.30 3.68 7.45
C GLU A 115 15.16 3.38 6.22
N PRO A 116 15.04 4.16 5.13
CA PRO A 116 15.78 3.95 3.88
C PRO A 116 17.23 4.46 3.88
N ILE A 117 17.85 4.60 5.06
CA ILE A 117 19.19 5.15 5.24
C ILE A 117 20.15 4.04 5.69
N VAL A 118 21.25 3.88 4.98
CA VAL A 118 22.26 2.86 5.24
C VAL A 118 23.68 3.40 5.11
N SER A 119 24.66 2.73 5.69
CA SER A 119 26.07 3.09 5.49
C SER A 119 26.64 2.47 4.19
N VAL A 120 27.66 3.11 3.61
CA VAL A 120 28.45 2.49 2.53
C VAL A 120 28.88 1.08 2.93
N GLY A 121 28.68 0.10 2.04
CA GLY A 121 28.99 -1.31 2.27
C GLY A 121 27.97 -2.09 3.10
N GLN A 122 26.99 -1.43 3.73
CA GLN A 122 25.89 -2.13 4.41
C GLN A 122 25.00 -2.84 3.38
N THR A 123 24.62 -4.08 3.68
CA THR A 123 23.68 -4.84 2.84
C THR A 123 22.25 -4.37 3.07
N VAL A 124 21.56 -4.05 1.98
CA VAL A 124 20.14 -3.72 1.97
C VAL A 124 19.37 -4.93 1.46
N HIS A 125 18.35 -5.35 2.20
CA HIS A 125 17.43 -6.41 1.81
C HIS A 125 16.14 -5.79 1.29
N LEU A 126 15.89 -5.95 0.00
CA LEU A 126 14.72 -5.43 -0.69
C LEU A 126 13.75 -6.57 -0.98
N MET A 127 12.48 -6.38 -0.64
CA MET A 127 11.40 -7.29 -1.01
C MET A 127 10.57 -6.71 -2.16
N ALA A 128 10.33 -7.55 -3.16
CA ALA A 128 9.34 -7.28 -4.19
C ALA A 128 7.97 -7.73 -3.69
N GLY A 129 6.98 -6.88 -3.88
CA GLY A 129 5.58 -7.19 -3.70
C GLY A 129 4.75 -6.52 -4.79
N PHE A 130 3.44 -6.68 -4.67
CA PHE A 130 2.46 -6.04 -5.54
C PHE A 130 1.15 -5.86 -4.76
N LEU A 131 0.36 -4.84 -5.12
CA LEU A 131 -0.87 -4.53 -4.36
C LEU A 131 -1.96 -5.60 -4.55
N GLN A 132 -2.20 -6.02 -5.79
CA GLN A 132 -3.17 -7.07 -6.13
C GLN A 132 -2.75 -7.81 -7.40
N PRO A 133 -3.15 -9.08 -7.60
CA PRO A 133 -2.93 -9.78 -8.87
C PRO A 133 -3.57 -9.04 -10.06
N PRO A 134 -3.05 -9.21 -11.29
CA PRO A 134 -3.75 -8.73 -12.48
C PRO A 134 -5.09 -9.45 -12.64
N THR A 135 -6.14 -8.72 -12.99
CA THR A 135 -7.52 -9.24 -13.02
C THR A 135 -8.06 -9.49 -14.43
N GLY A 136 -7.28 -9.17 -15.46
CA GLY A 136 -7.65 -9.40 -16.85
C GLY A 136 -7.71 -10.90 -17.18
N THR A 137 -8.52 -11.25 -18.19
CA THR A 137 -8.67 -12.64 -18.64
C THR A 137 -7.33 -13.24 -19.05
N ASN A 138 -7.01 -14.41 -18.50
CA ASN A 138 -5.77 -15.16 -18.76
C ASN A 138 -4.49 -14.35 -18.48
N MET A 139 -4.56 -13.39 -17.55
CA MET A 139 -3.40 -12.61 -17.13
C MET A 139 -2.66 -13.27 -15.97
N THR A 140 -1.34 -13.10 -15.94
CA THR A 140 -0.49 -13.51 -14.83
C THR A 140 0.71 -12.58 -14.67
N ILE A 141 1.42 -12.67 -13.55
CA ILE A 141 2.75 -12.05 -13.41
C ILE A 141 3.79 -12.98 -14.02
N LYS A 142 4.57 -12.46 -14.95
CA LYS A 142 5.66 -13.18 -15.62
C LYS A 142 6.96 -13.05 -14.84
N GLU A 143 7.36 -11.83 -14.53
CA GLU A 143 8.66 -11.55 -13.94
C GLU A 143 8.71 -10.18 -13.24
N TYR A 144 9.71 -10.05 -12.39
CA TYR A 144 10.06 -8.88 -11.61
C TYR A 144 11.42 -8.38 -12.07
N ILE A 145 11.46 -7.16 -12.61
CA ILE A 145 12.68 -6.53 -13.09
C ILE A 145 13.09 -5.45 -12.10
N TRP A 146 14.26 -5.62 -11.49
CA TRP A 146 14.86 -4.65 -10.59
C TRP A 146 15.93 -3.85 -11.30
N ASP A 147 15.90 -2.53 -11.16
CA ASP A 147 17.09 -1.67 -11.32
C ASP A 147 17.51 -1.23 -9.92
N LEU A 148 18.72 -1.58 -9.51
CA LEU A 148 19.23 -1.32 -8.17
C LEU A 148 19.91 0.05 -8.04
N GLY A 149 19.89 0.88 -9.09
CA GLY A 149 20.44 2.24 -9.07
C GLY A 149 21.98 2.31 -9.03
N ASN A 150 22.67 1.19 -8.79
CA ASN A 150 24.13 1.07 -8.84
C ASN A 150 24.63 0.53 -10.20
N GLY A 151 23.77 0.51 -11.22
CA GLY A 151 24.04 -0.09 -12.54
C GLY A 151 23.77 -1.59 -12.62
N THR A 152 23.34 -2.23 -11.53
CA THR A 152 22.92 -3.64 -11.55
C THR A 152 21.43 -3.75 -11.83
N THR A 153 21.07 -4.59 -12.80
CA THR A 153 19.69 -4.97 -13.09
C THR A 153 19.51 -6.46 -12.82
N LEU A 154 18.40 -6.85 -12.19
CA LEU A 154 18.02 -8.25 -11.97
C LEU A 154 16.68 -8.52 -12.63
N THR A 155 16.53 -9.69 -13.26
CA THR A 155 15.22 -10.17 -13.73
C THR A 155 14.93 -11.48 -13.00
N ILE A 156 13.81 -11.53 -12.28
CA ILE A 156 13.43 -12.64 -11.41
C ILE A 156 12.06 -13.14 -11.87
N PRO A 157 11.95 -14.37 -12.39
CA PRO A 157 10.66 -14.91 -12.82
C PRO A 157 9.74 -15.14 -11.62
N SER A 158 8.42 -15.12 -11.85
CA SER A 158 7.44 -15.60 -10.89
C SER A 158 7.53 -17.12 -10.71
N ARG A 159 7.12 -17.64 -9.54
CA ARG A 159 7.28 -19.06 -9.17
C ARG A 159 6.60 -20.05 -10.12
N ASN A 160 5.50 -19.68 -10.77
CA ASN A 160 4.92 -20.34 -11.95
C ASN A 160 3.64 -19.57 -12.36
N GLY A 161 3.81 -18.40 -12.97
CA GLY A 161 2.67 -17.55 -13.35
C GLY A 161 1.64 -18.23 -14.27
N THR A 162 2.07 -19.13 -15.16
CA THR A 162 1.15 -19.93 -15.97
C THR A 162 0.27 -20.86 -15.13
N GLY A 163 0.83 -21.44 -14.07
CA GLY A 163 0.09 -22.25 -13.11
C GLY A 163 -1.01 -21.45 -12.41
N TYR A 164 -0.71 -20.21 -11.98
CA TYR A 164 -1.69 -19.30 -11.39
C TYR A 164 -2.87 -19.04 -12.32
N ALA A 165 -2.62 -18.65 -13.58
CA ALA A 165 -3.69 -18.33 -14.52
C ALA A 165 -4.58 -19.56 -14.83
N VAL A 166 -3.98 -20.76 -14.90
CA VAL A 166 -4.72 -22.00 -15.07
C VAL A 166 -5.53 -22.35 -13.82
N GLU A 167 -4.97 -22.17 -12.62
CA GLU A 167 -5.65 -22.42 -11.35
C GLU A 167 -6.87 -21.51 -11.20
N VAL A 168 -6.70 -20.20 -11.37
CA VAL A 168 -7.81 -19.23 -11.37
C VAL A 168 -8.87 -19.59 -12.40
N TRP A 169 -8.48 -19.99 -13.62
CA TRP A 169 -9.45 -20.40 -14.64
C TRP A 169 -10.24 -21.64 -14.25
N LEU A 170 -9.61 -22.63 -13.61
CA LEU A 170 -10.24 -23.89 -13.23
C LEU A 170 -11.11 -23.78 -11.97
N THR A 171 -10.63 -23.06 -10.96
CA THR A 171 -11.19 -23.10 -9.60
C THR A 171 -11.80 -21.78 -9.18
N GLY A 172 -11.58 -20.72 -9.95
CA GLY A 172 -11.88 -19.36 -9.53
C GLY A 172 -10.91 -18.81 -8.49
N SER A 173 -10.17 -19.63 -7.72
CA SER A 173 -9.22 -19.21 -6.68
C SER A 173 -7.78 -19.37 -7.15
N GLY A 174 -6.94 -18.34 -6.98
CA GLY A 174 -5.53 -18.36 -7.35
C GLY A 174 -4.61 -18.31 -6.14
N ASN A 175 -3.80 -19.35 -5.96
CA ASN A 175 -2.76 -19.28 -4.95
C ASN A 175 -1.69 -18.22 -5.33
N VAL A 176 -1.73 -17.06 -4.67
CA VAL A 176 -0.85 -15.92 -4.98
C VAL A 176 0.65 -16.21 -4.77
N THR A 177 1.00 -17.29 -4.06
CA THR A 177 2.40 -17.74 -3.93
C THR A 177 3.03 -18.13 -5.27
N TYR A 178 2.21 -18.46 -6.29
CA TYR A 178 2.67 -18.74 -7.66
C TYR A 178 3.09 -17.47 -8.41
N LEU A 179 2.55 -16.33 -8.00
CA LEU A 179 2.88 -15.03 -8.57
C LEU A 179 4.12 -14.44 -7.94
N GLU A 180 4.46 -14.79 -6.70
CA GLU A 180 5.65 -14.29 -6.01
C GLU A 180 6.95 -14.53 -6.80
N PRO A 181 7.97 -13.67 -6.62
CA PRO A 181 9.26 -13.89 -7.26
C PRO A 181 9.89 -15.20 -6.78
N THR A 182 10.51 -15.95 -7.70
CA THR A 182 11.31 -17.15 -7.39
C THR A 182 12.42 -16.88 -6.37
N LYS A 183 12.90 -15.64 -6.29
CA LYS A 183 13.85 -15.15 -5.29
C LYS A 183 13.37 -13.85 -4.67
N ASN A 184 13.04 -13.89 -3.38
CA ASN A 184 12.63 -12.75 -2.58
C ASN A 184 12.98 -13.05 -1.11
N PRO A 185 13.68 -12.19 -0.35
CA PRO A 185 14.21 -10.89 -0.73
C PRO A 185 15.42 -10.98 -1.69
N ILE A 186 15.80 -9.82 -2.24
CA ILE A 186 17.09 -9.62 -2.92
C ILE A 186 18.00 -8.73 -2.08
N ASN A 187 19.31 -8.81 -2.35
CA ASN A 187 20.32 -8.08 -1.61
C ASN A 187 21.08 -7.12 -2.53
N VAL A 188 21.38 -5.93 -2.03
CA VAL A 188 22.24 -4.95 -2.71
C VAL A 188 23.18 -4.27 -1.72
N THR A 189 24.37 -3.91 -2.17
CA THR A 189 25.32 -3.05 -1.46
C THR A 189 25.76 -1.90 -2.37
N TYR A 190 26.15 -0.79 -1.74
CA TYR A 190 26.59 0.41 -2.44
C TYR A 190 28.00 0.79 -1.97
N SER A 191 28.89 1.09 -2.92
CA SER A 191 30.30 1.38 -2.68
C SER A 191 30.60 2.87 -2.52
N SER A 192 29.61 3.75 -2.70
CA SER A 192 29.79 5.20 -2.63
C SER A 192 28.56 5.85 -1.97
N PRO A 193 28.74 6.97 -1.26
CA PRO A 193 27.61 7.68 -0.68
C PRO A 193 26.79 8.39 -1.77
N GLY A 194 25.50 8.54 -1.52
CA GLY A 194 24.58 9.22 -2.43
C GLY A 194 23.14 8.71 -2.29
N LEU A 195 22.25 9.28 -3.10
CA LEU A 195 20.91 8.74 -3.27
C LEU A 195 20.89 7.78 -4.46
N TYR A 196 20.38 6.58 -4.23
CA TYR A 196 20.22 5.53 -5.24
C TYR A 196 18.74 5.30 -5.49
N ALA A 197 18.31 5.52 -6.72
CA ALA A 197 16.95 5.27 -7.15
C ALA A 197 16.80 3.79 -7.51
N VAL A 198 16.25 2.99 -6.60
CA VAL A 198 15.88 1.60 -6.89
C VAL A 198 14.53 1.61 -7.58
N SER A 199 14.38 0.83 -8.64
CA SER A 199 13.08 0.62 -9.28
C SER A 199 12.73 -0.87 -9.33
N LEU A 200 11.44 -1.15 -9.22
CA LEU A 200 10.85 -2.46 -9.43
C LEU A 200 9.79 -2.33 -10.50
N THR A 201 9.98 -3.05 -11.60
CA THR A 201 9.01 -3.21 -12.67
C THR A 201 8.43 -4.61 -12.60
N VAL A 202 7.11 -4.72 -12.46
CA VAL A 202 6.42 -6.00 -12.57
C VAL A 202 5.89 -6.13 -13.99
N VAL A 203 6.26 -7.22 -14.65
CA VAL A 203 5.80 -7.56 -16.00
C VAL A 203 4.71 -8.61 -15.88
N THR A 204 3.54 -8.31 -16.42
CA THR A 204 2.43 -9.23 -16.58
C THR A 204 2.37 -9.78 -18.00
N GLU A 205 1.81 -10.96 -18.18
CA GLU A 205 1.64 -11.61 -19.48
C GLU A 205 0.22 -12.16 -19.61
N ASN A 206 -0.38 -11.99 -20.78
CA ASN A 206 -1.55 -12.76 -21.18
C ASN A 206 -1.10 -14.11 -21.74
N ILE A 207 -1.43 -15.21 -21.06
CA ILE A 207 -0.86 -16.52 -21.39
C ILE A 207 -1.31 -17.08 -22.74
N THR A 208 -2.44 -16.60 -23.28
CA THR A 208 -3.00 -17.01 -24.58
C THR A 208 -2.36 -16.23 -25.72
N THR A 209 -2.34 -14.90 -25.63
CA THR A 209 -1.87 -14.01 -26.71
C THR A 209 -0.37 -13.72 -26.65
N LYS A 210 0.27 -13.98 -25.50
CA LYS A 210 1.67 -13.63 -25.18
C LYS A 210 1.95 -12.13 -25.16
N ALA A 211 0.91 -11.29 -25.14
CA ALA A 211 1.06 -9.85 -24.91
C ALA A 211 1.52 -9.60 -23.47
N THR A 212 2.49 -8.70 -23.31
CA THR A 212 3.03 -8.31 -22.00
C THR A 212 2.73 -6.86 -21.68
N TYR A 213 2.51 -6.57 -20.40
CA TYR A 213 2.34 -5.23 -19.86
C TYR A 213 3.23 -5.06 -18.65
N SER A 214 3.52 -3.83 -18.27
CA SER A 214 4.40 -3.59 -17.15
C SER A 214 4.08 -2.30 -16.45
N TYR A 215 4.35 -2.27 -15.15
CA TYR A 215 4.29 -1.04 -14.38
C TYR A 215 5.44 -0.99 -13.38
N THR A 216 5.91 0.23 -13.09
CA THR A 216 7.13 0.47 -12.32
C THR A 216 6.81 1.28 -11.07
N THR A 217 7.47 0.94 -9.97
CA THR A 217 7.54 1.75 -8.75
C THR A 217 9.00 2.06 -8.41
N TYR A 218 9.23 3.09 -7.62
CA TYR A 218 10.57 3.48 -7.17
C TYR A 218 10.68 3.52 -5.64
N TYR A 219 11.91 3.35 -5.17
CA TYR A 219 12.27 3.49 -3.77
C TYR A 219 13.68 4.09 -3.68
N THR A 220 13.87 5.23 -3.03
CA THR A 220 15.19 5.83 -2.87
C THR A 220 15.91 5.25 -1.66
N ILE A 221 17.15 4.79 -1.84
CA ILE A 221 18.05 4.43 -0.74
C ILE A 221 19.08 5.55 -0.57
N ALA A 222 19.20 6.08 0.64
CA ALA A 222 20.25 7.03 1.00
C ALA A 222 21.44 6.29 1.61
N VAL A 223 22.59 6.39 0.95
CA VAL A 223 23.82 5.72 1.37
C VAL A 223 24.75 6.77 1.98
N SER A 224 24.98 6.65 3.28
CA SER A 224 25.77 7.56 4.10
C SER A 224 27.24 7.15 4.17
N SER A 225 28.11 8.15 4.25
CA SER A 225 29.52 8.00 4.66
C SER A 225 29.88 9.07 5.71
N PRO A 226 31.02 8.95 6.40
CA PRO A 226 31.48 9.99 7.33
C PRO A 226 31.66 11.38 6.68
N THR A 227 31.93 11.43 5.36
CA THR A 227 32.10 12.67 4.60
C THR A 227 30.81 13.13 3.93
N MET A 228 29.78 12.29 3.87
CA MET A 228 28.48 12.63 3.30
C MET A 228 27.37 11.90 4.10
N PRO A 229 27.06 12.37 5.32
CA PRO A 229 26.03 11.75 6.14
C PRO A 229 24.64 12.15 5.65
N PHE A 230 23.73 11.19 5.59
CA PHE A 230 22.30 11.39 5.42
C PHE A 230 21.54 11.04 6.70
N PHE A 231 20.50 11.81 6.99
CA PHE A 231 19.53 11.54 8.05
C PHE A 231 18.14 11.95 7.56
N LEU A 232 17.11 11.22 7.97
CA LEU A 232 15.73 11.68 7.78
C LEU A 232 15.53 12.94 8.63
N PHE A 233 14.73 13.87 8.13
CA PHE A 233 14.34 14.99 8.98
C PHE A 233 13.58 14.46 10.20
N GLN A 234 14.13 14.70 11.38
CA GLN A 234 13.44 14.46 12.64
C GLN A 234 13.12 15.83 13.25
N SER A 235 11.84 16.12 13.42
CA SER A 235 11.43 17.30 14.16
C SER A 235 11.99 17.22 15.58
N LEU A 236 12.58 18.32 16.07
CA LEU A 236 12.97 18.46 17.49
C LEU A 236 11.74 18.51 18.42
N ILE A 237 10.53 18.57 17.85
CA ILE A 237 9.28 18.42 18.58
C ILE A 237 9.06 16.92 18.76
N SER A 238 9.12 16.46 20.00
CA SER A 238 8.63 15.13 20.36
C SER A 238 7.14 15.08 20.02
N VAL A 239 6.77 14.31 18.99
CA VAL A 239 5.36 13.96 18.76
C VAL A 239 4.91 13.17 19.98
N PRO A 240 3.89 13.62 20.73
CA PRO A 240 3.37 12.82 21.83
C PRO A 240 2.93 11.46 21.28
N ASN A 241 3.49 10.37 21.83
CA ASN A 241 3.19 8.99 21.43
C ASN A 241 3.48 8.70 19.94
N PRO A 242 4.75 8.75 19.48
CA PRO A 242 5.08 8.43 18.10
C PRO A 242 4.64 7.00 17.78
N GLY A 243 4.03 6.81 16.60
CA GLY A 243 3.42 5.53 16.21
C GLY A 243 2.03 5.28 16.79
N THR A 244 1.45 6.24 17.53
CA THR A 244 0.08 6.18 18.03
C THR A 244 -0.80 7.19 17.29
N ILE A 245 -1.93 6.74 16.76
CA ILE A 245 -3.01 7.64 16.32
C ILE A 245 -3.98 7.77 17.49
N VAL A 246 -4.17 8.98 17.98
CA VAL A 246 -5.19 9.28 19.01
C VAL A 246 -6.41 9.84 18.31
N VAL A 247 -7.47 9.03 18.24
CA VAL A 247 -8.80 9.48 17.83
C VAL A 247 -9.59 9.82 19.09
N SER A 248 -10.10 11.04 19.18
CA SER A 248 -10.96 11.49 20.28
C SER A 248 -12.33 11.81 19.73
N GLU A 249 -13.31 11.00 20.10
CA GLU A 249 -14.68 11.15 19.65
C GLU A 249 -15.54 11.86 20.70
N ASN A 250 -16.38 12.80 20.25
CA ASN A 250 -17.37 13.44 21.10
C ASN A 250 -18.74 12.77 20.92
N VAL A 251 -18.82 11.52 21.37
CA VAL A 251 -20.00 10.65 21.28
C VAL A 251 -20.50 10.32 22.70
N PRO A 252 -21.82 10.31 22.95
CA PRO A 252 -22.33 9.91 24.25
C PRO A 252 -22.12 8.41 24.50
N GLY A 253 -21.38 8.07 25.56
CA GLY A 253 -21.14 6.68 25.96
C GLY A 253 -19.88 6.06 25.36
N GLY A 254 -19.69 4.78 25.63
CA GLY A 254 -18.65 3.95 25.03
C GLY A 254 -19.26 2.91 24.08
N PRO A 255 -18.43 2.05 23.47
CA PRO A 255 -18.91 0.99 22.59
C PRO A 255 -19.92 0.11 23.30
N PHE A 256 -21.03 -0.24 22.63
CA PHE A 256 -22.06 -1.09 23.22
C PHE A 256 -21.56 -2.53 23.39
N SER A 257 -20.85 -3.04 22.38
CA SER A 257 -20.22 -4.35 22.34
C SER A 257 -18.99 -4.35 21.42
N PHE A 258 -18.15 -5.37 21.52
CA PHE A 258 -17.12 -5.66 20.51
C PHE A 258 -17.45 -6.91 19.70
N ASP A 259 -18.68 -7.39 19.82
CA ASP A 259 -19.24 -8.49 19.06
C ASP A 259 -19.99 -7.92 17.84
N PRO A 260 -19.51 -8.16 16.60
CA PRO A 260 -20.09 -7.59 15.39
C PRO A 260 -21.55 -8.00 15.15
N ASP A 261 -22.04 -9.10 15.72
CA ASP A 261 -23.43 -9.55 15.54
C ASP A 261 -24.38 -8.90 16.57
N ILE A 262 -23.83 -8.19 17.58
CA ILE A 262 -24.57 -7.53 18.65
C ILE A 262 -24.46 -6.01 18.54
N ASP A 263 -23.28 -5.48 18.23
CA ASP A 263 -23.04 -4.05 18.13
C ASP A 263 -23.71 -3.48 16.86
N TYR A 264 -24.57 -2.48 17.03
CA TYR A 264 -25.22 -1.78 15.93
C TYR A 264 -25.16 -0.27 16.12
N GLU A 265 -23.98 0.23 16.44
CA GLU A 265 -23.71 1.65 16.63
C GLU A 265 -22.31 2.04 16.12
N SER A 266 -22.02 3.33 16.01
CA SER A 266 -20.82 3.82 15.32
C SER A 266 -19.52 3.64 16.12
N VAL A 267 -19.56 3.83 17.43
CA VAL A 267 -18.39 3.82 18.33
C VAL A 267 -17.80 2.42 18.46
N GLY A 268 -18.64 1.40 18.67
CA GLY A 268 -18.26 -0.01 18.63
C GLY A 268 -17.77 -0.43 17.26
N PHE A 269 -18.45 0.00 16.20
CA PHE A 269 -18.06 -0.31 14.82
C PHE A 269 -16.66 0.20 14.46
N GLU A 270 -16.25 1.39 14.92
CA GLU A 270 -14.89 1.89 14.69
C GLU A 270 -13.84 0.93 15.24
N VAL A 271 -14.04 0.42 16.46
CA VAL A 271 -13.12 -0.56 17.05
C VAL A 271 -13.18 -1.89 16.30
N ILE A 272 -14.38 -2.41 16.05
CA ILE A 272 -14.62 -3.68 15.35
C ILE A 272 -13.94 -3.68 13.97
N SER A 273 -14.07 -2.60 13.21
CA SER A 273 -13.49 -2.45 11.86
C SER A 273 -11.95 -2.45 11.85
N ASN A 274 -11.30 -2.25 12.99
CA ASN A 274 -9.84 -2.31 13.12
C ASN A 274 -9.32 -3.67 13.62
N ILE A 275 -10.18 -4.51 14.23
CA ILE A 275 -9.76 -5.77 14.86
C ILE A 275 -10.36 -7.03 14.21
N TYR A 276 -11.41 -6.87 13.39
CA TYR A 276 -11.98 -7.91 12.53
C TYR A 276 -11.80 -7.54 11.05
N GLY A 277 -11.81 -8.56 10.19
CA GLY A 277 -11.77 -8.37 8.74
C GLY A 277 -13.04 -8.88 8.06
N THR A 278 -13.43 -8.23 6.97
CA THR A 278 -14.57 -8.62 6.13
C THR A 278 -14.12 -9.38 4.89
N LEU A 279 -15.06 -9.95 4.12
CA LEU A 279 -14.71 -10.57 2.83
C LEU A 279 -14.19 -9.52 1.84
N ILE A 280 -14.87 -8.39 1.76
CA ILE A 280 -14.58 -7.27 0.85
C ILE A 280 -14.86 -5.94 1.57
N GLN A 281 -14.13 -4.89 1.21
CA GLN A 281 -14.28 -3.56 1.78
C GLN A 281 -14.40 -2.48 0.71
N TYR A 282 -14.85 -1.28 1.09
CA TYR A 282 -14.88 -0.13 0.18
C TYR A 282 -13.49 0.31 -0.27
N TYR A 283 -13.39 0.78 -1.52
CA TYR A 283 -12.17 1.40 -2.04
C TYR A 283 -12.05 2.84 -1.54
N GLY A 284 -11.46 3.01 -0.36
CA GLY A 284 -11.33 4.30 0.30
C GLY A 284 -12.71 4.93 0.54
N ALA A 285 -12.91 6.16 0.05
CA ALA A 285 -14.18 6.86 0.18
C ALA A 285 -15.26 6.44 -0.85
N ASN A 286 -14.97 5.46 -1.72
CA ASN A 286 -15.90 5.06 -2.78
C ASN A 286 -16.94 4.04 -2.27
N THR A 287 -18.22 4.38 -2.33
CA THR A 287 -19.34 3.54 -1.89
C THR A 287 -19.86 2.55 -2.93
N THR A 288 -19.26 2.51 -4.11
CA THR A 288 -19.67 1.66 -5.26
C THR A 288 -18.56 0.75 -5.78
N LYS A 289 -17.34 0.92 -5.25
CA LYS A 289 -16.16 0.14 -5.64
C LYS A 289 -15.65 -0.59 -4.41
N PHE A 290 -15.42 -1.88 -4.59
CA PHE A 290 -14.95 -2.77 -3.54
C PHE A 290 -13.55 -3.28 -3.85
N ILE A 291 -12.77 -3.54 -2.82
CA ILE A 291 -11.49 -4.25 -2.88
C ILE A 291 -11.58 -5.52 -2.02
N PRO A 292 -10.83 -6.58 -2.37
CA PRO A 292 -10.77 -7.78 -1.55
C PRO A 292 -10.06 -7.50 -0.21
N GLU A 293 -10.54 -8.11 0.88
CA GLU A 293 -9.88 -8.09 2.18
C GLU A 293 -9.48 -9.51 2.60
N LEU A 294 -10.42 -10.29 3.18
CA LEU A 294 -10.23 -11.73 3.45
C LEU A 294 -10.53 -12.58 2.20
N ALA A 295 -11.41 -12.11 1.31
CA ALA A 295 -11.57 -12.75 0.00
C ALA A 295 -10.32 -12.54 -0.84
N GLU A 296 -10.03 -13.47 -1.74
CA GLU A 296 -8.89 -13.38 -2.65
C GLU A 296 -9.10 -12.33 -3.73
N TYR A 297 -10.35 -12.16 -4.18
CA TYR A 297 -10.82 -11.16 -5.13
C TYR A 297 -12.30 -10.86 -4.87
N VAL A 298 -12.78 -9.73 -5.41
CA VAL A 298 -14.20 -9.37 -5.38
C VAL A 298 -14.94 -10.19 -6.45
N PRO A 299 -15.97 -10.98 -6.11
CA PRO A 299 -16.75 -11.75 -7.09
C PRO A 299 -17.42 -10.87 -8.15
N THR A 300 -17.62 -11.43 -9.35
CA THR A 300 -18.33 -10.77 -10.48
C THR A 300 -19.31 -11.72 -11.16
N VAL A 301 -20.22 -11.19 -11.99
CA VAL A 301 -21.16 -12.04 -12.75
C VAL A 301 -20.39 -12.95 -13.71
N GLY A 302 -20.62 -14.25 -13.59
CA GLY A 302 -19.88 -15.27 -14.34
C GLY A 302 -18.56 -15.70 -13.69
N ASN A 303 -18.15 -15.06 -12.59
CA ASN A 303 -17.00 -15.47 -11.78
C ASN A 303 -17.28 -15.24 -10.28
N GLY A 304 -17.87 -16.26 -9.65
CA GLY A 304 -18.30 -16.21 -8.26
C GLY A 304 -19.71 -15.64 -8.05
N ILE A 305 -20.31 -14.92 -9.01
CA ILE A 305 -21.73 -14.53 -8.95
C ILE A 305 -22.49 -15.16 -10.11
N ASN A 306 -23.61 -15.81 -9.84
CA ASN A 306 -24.45 -16.38 -10.88
C ASN A 306 -25.28 -15.32 -11.63
N SER A 307 -25.78 -15.65 -12.82
CA SER A 307 -26.40 -14.67 -13.73
C SER A 307 -27.69 -14.02 -13.22
N ASN A 308 -28.37 -14.67 -12.28
CA ASN A 308 -29.58 -14.18 -11.63
C ASN A 308 -29.34 -13.59 -10.23
N TYR A 309 -28.06 -13.43 -9.82
CA TYR A 309 -27.66 -12.80 -8.55
C TYR A 309 -28.26 -13.47 -7.30
N THR A 310 -28.46 -14.79 -7.34
CA THR A 310 -28.97 -15.56 -6.19
C THR A 310 -27.86 -16.33 -5.47
N GLU A 311 -26.70 -16.49 -6.07
CA GLU A 311 -25.55 -17.20 -5.49
C GLU A 311 -24.29 -16.36 -5.62
N TYR A 312 -23.61 -16.17 -4.48
CA TYR A 312 -22.35 -15.46 -4.36
C TYR A 312 -21.35 -16.39 -3.71
N THR A 313 -20.30 -16.73 -4.43
CA THR A 313 -19.20 -17.58 -4.00
C THR A 313 -17.98 -16.71 -3.78
N PHE A 314 -17.52 -16.68 -2.53
CA PHE A 314 -16.28 -16.00 -2.16
C PHE A 314 -15.18 -17.05 -1.98
N VAL A 315 -14.04 -16.77 -2.60
CA VAL A 315 -12.81 -17.49 -2.38
C VAL A 315 -12.03 -16.78 -1.30
N LEU A 316 -11.59 -17.49 -0.26
CA LEU A 316 -10.74 -16.92 0.79
C LEU A 316 -9.26 -16.94 0.40
N ARG A 317 -8.52 -15.93 0.86
CA ARG A 317 -7.06 -15.90 0.70
C ARG A 317 -6.41 -17.10 1.39
N PRO A 318 -5.38 -17.71 0.79
CA PRO A 318 -4.63 -18.76 1.46
C PRO A 318 -3.85 -18.20 2.65
N GLY A 319 -3.73 -18.99 3.72
CA GLY A 319 -2.87 -18.67 4.86
C GLY A 319 -3.42 -17.62 5.83
N LEU A 320 -4.70 -17.26 5.73
CA LEU A 320 -5.35 -16.39 6.72
C LEU A 320 -5.30 -17.03 8.11
N ARG A 321 -5.00 -16.19 9.12
CA ARG A 321 -4.95 -16.60 10.52
C ARG A 321 -5.61 -15.55 11.40
N ALA A 322 -6.30 -16.02 12.42
CA ALA A 322 -6.75 -15.18 13.53
C ALA A 322 -5.53 -14.74 14.37
N SER A 323 -5.72 -13.75 15.24
CA SER A 323 -4.66 -13.20 16.11
C SER A 323 -4.07 -14.23 17.08
N ASN A 324 -4.81 -15.30 17.39
CA ASN A 324 -4.35 -16.44 18.18
C ASN A 324 -3.57 -17.49 17.37
N GLY A 325 -3.45 -17.32 16.05
CA GLY A 325 -2.75 -18.20 15.13
C GLY A 325 -3.61 -19.26 14.42
N ASP A 326 -4.87 -19.43 14.83
CA ASP A 326 -5.79 -20.40 14.22
C ASP A 326 -6.06 -20.05 12.75
N PRO A 327 -6.18 -21.04 11.85
CA PRO A 327 -6.50 -20.76 10.46
C PRO A 327 -7.92 -20.22 10.33
N ILE A 328 -8.10 -19.18 9.51
CA ILE A 328 -9.43 -18.71 9.10
C ILE A 328 -9.83 -19.46 7.84
N THR A 329 -11.05 -20.00 7.83
CA THR A 329 -11.59 -20.87 6.78
C THR A 329 -13.00 -20.43 6.38
N ALA A 330 -13.54 -21.06 5.34
CA ALA A 330 -14.93 -20.82 4.92
C ALA A 330 -15.94 -21.20 6.02
N TYR A 331 -15.57 -22.08 6.96
CA TYR A 331 -16.41 -22.43 8.09
C TYR A 331 -16.62 -21.25 9.04
N ASP A 332 -15.60 -20.43 9.27
CA ASP A 332 -15.69 -19.26 10.15
C ASP A 332 -16.63 -18.20 9.54
N VAL A 333 -16.52 -17.99 8.23
CA VAL A 333 -17.46 -17.12 7.47
C VAL A 333 -18.89 -17.65 7.57
N TRP A 334 -19.08 -18.95 7.34
CA TRP A 334 -20.40 -19.58 7.45
C TRP A 334 -20.96 -19.44 8.87
N TYR A 335 -20.17 -19.70 9.90
CA TYR A 335 -20.58 -19.58 11.29
C TYR A 335 -20.99 -18.15 11.64
N SER A 336 -20.20 -17.15 11.25
CA SER A 336 -20.52 -15.74 11.48
C SER A 336 -21.83 -15.33 10.79
N VAL A 337 -22.04 -15.72 9.53
CA VAL A 337 -23.30 -15.39 8.81
C VAL A 337 -24.50 -16.05 9.49
N ILE A 338 -24.40 -17.33 9.90
CA ILE A 338 -25.49 -18.01 10.58
C ILE A 338 -25.77 -17.37 11.95
N ARG A 339 -24.73 -16.98 12.70
CA ARG A 339 -24.89 -16.36 14.01
C ARG A 339 -25.49 -14.96 13.90
N ASP A 340 -25.03 -14.14 12.97
CA ASP A 340 -25.60 -12.82 12.66
C ASP A 340 -27.10 -12.94 12.39
N MET A 341 -27.50 -13.90 11.56
CA MET A 341 -28.92 -14.16 11.31
C MET A 341 -29.68 -14.53 12.58
N LEU A 342 -29.15 -15.44 13.41
CA LEU A 342 -29.80 -15.80 14.69
C LEU A 342 -29.96 -14.61 15.64
N CYS A 343 -29.07 -13.62 15.56
CA CYS A 343 -29.13 -12.39 16.34
C CYS A 343 -30.16 -11.37 15.81
N ALA A 344 -30.76 -11.55 14.63
CA ALA A 344 -31.57 -10.54 13.94
C ALA A 344 -32.79 -9.99 14.72
N GLY A 345 -33.32 -10.75 15.68
CA GLY A 345 -34.41 -10.34 16.57
C GLY A 345 -33.97 -9.75 17.91
N GLY A 346 -32.67 -9.51 18.09
CA GLY A 346 -32.09 -9.07 19.37
C GLY A 346 -32.61 -7.73 19.86
N THR A 347 -32.49 -7.49 21.17
CA THR A 347 -32.82 -6.21 21.82
C THR A 347 -31.65 -5.73 22.69
N PRO A 348 -31.08 -4.53 22.46
CA PRO A 348 -31.38 -3.58 21.37
C PRO A 348 -31.20 -4.19 19.97
N GLY A 349 -31.78 -3.55 18.95
CA GLY A 349 -31.75 -4.07 17.58
C GLY A 349 -30.31 -4.28 17.10
N THR A 350 -30.05 -5.46 16.53
CA THR A 350 -28.73 -5.92 16.06
C THR A 350 -28.59 -5.73 14.55
N PRO A 351 -27.39 -5.84 13.94
CA PRO A 351 -27.25 -5.72 12.48
C PRO A 351 -27.83 -6.92 11.70
N GLY A 352 -28.08 -8.05 12.37
CA GLY A 352 -28.45 -9.32 11.74
C GLY A 352 -29.70 -9.30 10.86
N TRP A 353 -30.62 -8.35 11.06
CA TRP A 353 -31.78 -8.20 10.18
C TRP A 353 -31.38 -7.85 8.74
N ILE A 354 -30.22 -7.22 8.54
CA ILE A 354 -29.76 -6.72 7.22
C ILE A 354 -29.50 -7.87 6.27
N LEU A 355 -28.75 -8.89 6.68
CA LEU A 355 -28.51 -10.07 5.84
C LEU A 355 -29.73 -11.00 5.83
N THR A 356 -30.39 -11.15 6.98
CA THR A 356 -31.54 -12.06 7.12
C THR A 356 -32.67 -11.74 6.14
N GLN A 357 -32.97 -10.46 5.89
CA GLN A 357 -34.03 -10.07 4.94
C GLN A 357 -33.79 -10.52 3.49
N TYR A 358 -32.53 -10.75 3.11
CA TYR A 358 -32.17 -11.21 1.77
C TYR A 358 -32.00 -12.73 1.71
N LEU A 359 -31.65 -13.36 2.83
CA LEU A 359 -31.36 -14.80 2.89
C LEU A 359 -32.57 -15.65 3.30
N ILE A 360 -33.56 -15.08 3.99
CA ILE A 360 -34.75 -15.79 4.47
C ILE A 360 -36.02 -15.24 3.79
N PRO A 361 -36.74 -16.08 3.01
CA PRO A 361 -38.00 -15.68 2.40
C PRO A 361 -39.05 -15.27 3.44
N ASN A 362 -39.79 -14.18 3.17
CA ASN A 362 -40.85 -13.64 4.02
C ASN A 362 -40.41 -13.22 5.45
N TYR A 363 -39.13 -12.92 5.63
CA TYR A 363 -38.63 -12.41 6.91
C TYR A 363 -39.13 -10.97 7.18
N THR A 364 -39.50 -10.69 8.44
CA THR A 364 -39.81 -9.34 8.91
C THR A 364 -38.59 -8.77 9.63
N PRO A 365 -38.02 -7.61 9.22
CA PRO A 365 -36.88 -7.01 9.89
C PRO A 365 -37.06 -6.88 11.41
N PHE A 366 -35.96 -7.09 12.15
CA PHE A 366 -35.91 -7.03 13.62
C PHE A 366 -36.71 -8.12 14.36
N THR A 367 -37.07 -9.21 13.68
CA THR A 367 -37.72 -10.37 14.32
C THR A 367 -36.77 -11.57 14.43
N PHE A 368 -37.02 -12.48 15.37
CA PHE A 368 -36.23 -13.70 15.48
C PHE A 368 -36.51 -14.63 14.30
N VAL A 369 -35.45 -15.22 13.74
CA VAL A 369 -35.54 -16.18 12.62
C VAL A 369 -36.03 -17.56 13.08
N VAL A 370 -35.85 -17.86 14.36
CA VAL A 370 -36.31 -19.08 15.01
C VAL A 370 -37.12 -18.68 16.24
N THR A 371 -38.29 -19.27 16.40
CA THR A 371 -39.09 -19.12 17.61
C THR A 371 -38.93 -20.37 18.45
N ALA A 372 -38.55 -20.22 19.71
CA ALA A 372 -38.65 -21.30 20.67
C ALA A 372 -40.14 -21.52 21.03
N PRO A 373 -40.55 -22.76 21.38
CA PRO A 373 -41.94 -23.04 21.78
C PRO A 373 -42.43 -22.22 22.98
N ASN A 374 -41.52 -21.57 23.70
CA ASN A 374 -41.75 -20.76 24.89
C ASN A 374 -41.54 -19.25 24.67
N ASP A 375 -41.28 -18.81 23.43
CA ASP A 375 -41.25 -17.38 23.10
C ASP A 375 -42.69 -16.88 23.03
N SER A 376 -43.11 -16.11 24.04
CA SER A 376 -44.46 -15.55 24.20
C SER A 376 -44.58 -14.14 23.65
#